data_AF-A0A399T8M7-F1
#
_entry.id   AF-A0A399T8M7-F1
#
_cell.length_a   1.000
_cell.length_b   1.000
_cell.length_c   1.000
_cell.angle_alpha   90.00
_cell.angle_beta   90.00
_cell.angle_gamma   90.00
#
_symmetry.space_group_name_H-M   'P 1'
#
loop_
_entity.id
_entity.type
_entity.pdbx_description
1 polymer ?
#
loop_
_entity_poly.entity_id
_entity_poly.type
_entity_poly.pdbx_seq_one_letter_code
_entity_poly.pdbx_strand_id
1 'polypeptide(L)'
;MLRVAVPNKGSLAETAAQMLAEAGYAGRRDPKELYVLDARNDVEFFYLRPRDIATYVGSGALDVGITGRDLLIDSASDASETAELGFAGSTFRFAGPVGRYAELEDLAGVRIATSYPVLVGGFLREHGVEAQLIRLDGAVESAIQLGVADAIADVVETGTTLRKAGLEIFGPVILRSTAVLISGAEEKPGAATLLRRLEGVLVARRYVLMDYDVPLELLDAATAITPGIESPTISPLQDPAWVAVRSMVPRDDTNQIMDRLHEVGARAILVSPIHAARI
;
A
#
# COMPACT_ATOMS: atom_id res chain seq x y z
N MET A 1 3.28 -23.85 -11.13
CA MET A 1 3.34 -22.48 -11.67
C MET A 1 2.24 -21.64 -11.07
N LEU A 2 2.62 -20.50 -10.46
CA LEU A 2 1.70 -19.53 -9.88
C LEU A 2 1.38 -18.43 -10.90
N ARG A 3 0.12 -18.06 -11.04
CA ARG A 3 -0.35 -16.98 -11.92
C ARG A 3 -0.73 -15.75 -11.10
N VAL A 4 -0.04 -14.65 -11.33
CA VAL A 4 -0.12 -13.42 -10.53
C VAL A 4 -0.65 -12.28 -11.38
N ALA A 5 -1.77 -11.69 -11.00
CA ALA A 5 -2.26 -10.43 -11.55
C ALA A 5 -1.50 -9.22 -10.95
N VAL A 6 -1.04 -8.32 -11.81
CA VAL A 6 -0.34 -7.09 -11.42
C VAL A 6 -1.02 -5.89 -12.09
N PRO A 7 -1.19 -4.74 -11.43
CA PRO A 7 -1.71 -3.53 -12.05
C PRO A 7 -0.85 -3.07 -13.23
N ASN A 8 -1.46 -2.85 -14.39
CA ASN A 8 -0.74 -2.41 -15.59
C ASN A 8 -0.51 -0.89 -15.67
N LYS A 9 -1.31 -0.10 -14.93
CA LYS A 9 -1.27 1.37 -14.90
C LYS A 9 -1.86 1.91 -13.60
N GLY A 10 -1.75 3.23 -13.42
CA GLY A 10 -2.28 3.94 -12.25
C GLY A 10 -1.30 3.92 -11.08
N SER A 11 -1.72 4.51 -9.95
CA SER A 11 -0.89 4.69 -8.74
C SER A 11 -0.38 3.38 -8.14
N LEU A 12 -1.05 2.25 -8.40
CA LEU A 12 -0.64 0.95 -7.88
C LEU A 12 0.51 0.29 -8.66
N ALA A 13 0.64 0.59 -9.96
CA ALA A 13 1.41 -0.24 -10.88
C ALA A 13 2.92 -0.19 -10.63
N GLU A 14 3.47 1.02 -10.46
CA GLU A 14 4.91 1.20 -10.28
C GLU A 14 5.39 0.59 -8.97
N THR A 15 4.70 0.91 -7.86
CA THR A 15 5.04 0.39 -6.54
C THR A 15 4.89 -1.13 -6.46
N ALA A 16 3.82 -1.71 -7.04
CA ALA A 16 3.65 -3.16 -7.10
C ALA A 16 4.77 -3.84 -7.89
N ALA A 17 5.16 -3.28 -9.05
CA ALA A 17 6.26 -3.80 -9.86
C ALA A 17 7.60 -3.71 -9.12
N GLN A 18 7.87 -2.60 -8.45
CA GLN A 18 9.07 -2.41 -7.65
C GLN A 18 9.14 -3.43 -6.50
N MET A 19 8.04 -3.62 -5.76
CA MET A 19 7.99 -4.61 -4.68
C MET A 19 8.25 -6.04 -5.18
N LEU A 20 7.70 -6.40 -6.34
CA LEU A 20 7.97 -7.71 -6.95
C LEU A 20 9.45 -7.86 -7.35
N ALA A 21 10.07 -6.81 -7.89
CA ALA A 21 11.49 -6.81 -8.21
C ALA A 21 12.36 -6.94 -6.96
N GLU A 22 12.06 -6.19 -5.89
CA GLU A 22 12.72 -6.28 -4.57
C GLU A 22 12.53 -7.67 -3.93
N ALA A 23 11.39 -8.32 -4.20
CA ALA A 23 11.11 -9.70 -3.83
C ALA A 23 11.80 -10.76 -4.73
N GLY A 24 12.59 -10.34 -5.73
CA GLY A 24 13.41 -11.20 -6.57
C GLY A 24 12.66 -11.84 -7.75
N TYR A 25 11.59 -11.22 -8.23
CA TYR A 25 10.87 -11.64 -9.44
C TYR A 25 11.30 -10.84 -10.67
N ALA A 26 11.35 -11.48 -11.84
CA ALA A 26 11.90 -10.88 -13.05
C ALA A 26 11.09 -9.69 -13.59
N GLY A 27 9.75 -9.69 -13.41
CA GLY A 27 8.84 -8.63 -13.84
C GLY A 27 8.93 -8.26 -15.33
N ARG A 28 8.11 -7.30 -15.78
CA ARG A 28 8.19 -6.75 -17.14
C ARG A 28 9.29 -5.71 -17.27
N ARG A 29 9.95 -5.67 -18.43
CA ARG A 29 10.92 -4.62 -18.77
C ARG A 29 10.28 -3.52 -19.62
N ASP A 30 9.35 -3.90 -20.48
CA ASP A 30 8.54 -2.96 -21.27
C ASP A 30 7.16 -2.80 -20.61
N PRO A 31 6.72 -1.58 -20.26
CA PRO A 31 5.37 -1.33 -19.75
C PRO A 31 4.22 -1.79 -20.68
N LYS A 32 4.50 -2.04 -21.97
CA LYS A 32 3.55 -2.60 -22.94
C LYS A 32 3.40 -4.12 -22.84
N GLU A 33 4.35 -4.82 -22.22
CA GLU A 33 4.23 -6.26 -21.98
C GLU A 33 3.10 -6.50 -20.97
N LEU A 34 2.12 -7.31 -21.39
CA LEU A 34 0.97 -7.70 -20.58
C LEU A 34 1.12 -9.09 -19.95
N TYR A 35 2.16 -9.82 -20.34
CA TYR A 35 2.46 -11.17 -19.85
C TYR A 35 3.97 -11.33 -19.72
N VAL A 36 4.41 -11.92 -18.60
CA VAL A 36 5.82 -12.26 -18.36
C VAL A 36 5.90 -13.62 -17.68
N LEU A 37 6.75 -14.50 -18.22
CA LEU A 37 7.13 -15.75 -17.59
C LEU A 37 8.42 -15.57 -16.79
N ASP A 38 8.37 -15.85 -15.48
CA ASP A 38 9.52 -16.00 -14.61
C ASP A 38 9.78 -17.49 -14.35
N ALA A 39 10.48 -18.12 -15.30
CA ALA A 39 10.79 -19.55 -15.24
C ALA A 39 11.62 -19.94 -14.02
N ARG A 40 12.43 -19.03 -13.46
CA ARG A 40 13.26 -19.30 -12.28
C ARG A 40 12.42 -19.45 -11.02
N ASN A 41 11.36 -18.65 -10.90
CA ASN A 41 10.48 -18.67 -9.74
C ASN A 41 9.21 -19.51 -9.95
N ASP A 42 9.01 -20.11 -11.13
CA ASP A 42 7.79 -20.83 -11.52
C ASP A 42 6.53 -19.92 -11.39
N VAL A 43 6.64 -18.69 -11.90
CA VAL A 43 5.57 -17.67 -11.85
C VAL A 43 5.28 -17.07 -13.22
N GLU A 44 4.00 -16.85 -13.50
CA GLU A 44 3.51 -16.04 -14.63
C GLU A 44 2.91 -14.74 -14.09
N PHE A 45 3.31 -13.60 -14.64
CA PHE A 45 2.73 -12.31 -14.34
C PHE A 45 1.82 -11.84 -15.47
N PHE A 46 0.61 -11.45 -15.12
CA PHE A 46 -0.39 -10.87 -16.02
C PHE A 46 -0.66 -9.43 -15.62
N TYR A 47 -0.36 -8.49 -16.51
CA TYR A 47 -0.54 -7.06 -16.23
C TYR A 47 -1.92 -6.60 -16.70
N LEU A 48 -2.82 -6.35 -15.76
CA LEU A 48 -4.24 -6.10 -16.01
C LEU A 48 -4.68 -4.72 -15.51
N ARG A 49 -5.86 -4.28 -15.93
CA ARG A 49 -6.46 -3.07 -15.35
C ARG A 49 -6.80 -3.35 -13.88
N PRO A 50 -6.49 -2.44 -12.94
CA PRO A 50 -6.69 -2.67 -11.51
C PRO A 50 -8.10 -3.17 -11.14
N ARG A 51 -9.14 -2.58 -11.77
CA ARG A 51 -10.54 -2.93 -11.56
C ARG A 51 -10.89 -4.38 -11.95
N ASP A 52 -10.18 -4.95 -12.91
CA ASP A 52 -10.48 -6.29 -13.43
C ASP A 52 -9.76 -7.38 -12.62
N ILE A 53 -8.70 -7.03 -11.88
CA ILE A 53 -7.84 -8.00 -11.15
C ILE A 53 -8.64 -8.89 -10.22
N ALA A 54 -9.51 -8.31 -9.39
CA ALA A 54 -10.32 -9.07 -8.45
C ALA A 54 -11.26 -10.06 -9.16
N THR A 55 -11.80 -9.69 -10.32
CA THR A 55 -12.64 -10.59 -11.14
C THR A 55 -11.85 -11.77 -11.69
N TYR A 56 -10.63 -11.56 -12.20
CA TYR A 56 -9.79 -12.65 -12.71
C TYR A 56 -9.33 -13.60 -11.61
N VAL A 57 -9.03 -13.07 -10.42
CA VAL A 57 -8.63 -13.88 -9.26
C VAL A 57 -9.83 -14.64 -8.69
N GLY A 58 -10.97 -13.97 -8.49
CA GLY A 58 -12.19 -14.59 -7.94
C GLY A 58 -12.78 -15.67 -8.84
N SER A 59 -12.65 -15.53 -10.17
CA SER A 59 -13.07 -16.57 -11.14
C SER A 59 -12.14 -17.79 -11.22
N GLY A 60 -10.97 -17.74 -10.56
CA GLY A 60 -9.96 -18.80 -10.63
C GLY A 60 -9.13 -18.81 -11.93
N ALA A 61 -9.27 -17.80 -12.78
CA ALA A 61 -8.42 -17.67 -13.98
C ALA A 61 -6.95 -17.35 -13.61
N LEU A 62 -6.76 -16.60 -12.52
CA LEU A 62 -5.48 -16.28 -11.91
C LEU A 62 -5.51 -16.67 -10.42
N ASP A 63 -4.35 -17.02 -9.86
CA ASP A 63 -4.28 -17.56 -8.50
C ASP A 63 -4.30 -16.45 -7.44
N VAL A 64 -3.55 -15.38 -7.68
CA VAL A 64 -3.39 -14.24 -6.77
C VAL A 64 -3.28 -12.94 -7.55
N GLY A 65 -3.49 -11.80 -6.89
CA GLY A 65 -3.37 -10.49 -7.52
C GLY A 65 -3.05 -9.35 -6.56
N ILE A 66 -2.50 -8.26 -7.09
CA ILE A 66 -2.30 -7.01 -6.34
C ILE A 66 -3.32 -5.98 -6.83
N THR A 67 -4.15 -5.43 -5.95
CA THR A 67 -5.14 -4.39 -6.28
C THR A 67 -5.42 -3.47 -5.09
N GLY A 68 -6.33 -2.52 -5.23
CA GLY A 68 -6.82 -1.69 -4.11
C GLY A 68 -7.97 -2.38 -3.37
N ARG A 69 -8.04 -2.18 -2.05
CA ARG A 69 -9.13 -2.73 -1.21
C ARG A 69 -10.51 -2.23 -1.67
N ASP A 70 -10.60 -0.96 -2.05
CA ASP A 70 -11.78 -0.37 -2.68
C ASP A 70 -12.24 -1.13 -3.95
N LEU A 71 -11.31 -1.43 -4.85
CA LEU A 71 -11.57 -2.18 -6.07
C LEU A 71 -11.97 -3.62 -5.80
N LEU A 72 -11.35 -4.26 -4.79
CA LEU A 72 -11.74 -5.60 -4.34
C LEU A 72 -13.19 -5.62 -3.88
N ILE A 73 -13.56 -4.72 -2.96
CA ILE A 73 -14.93 -4.65 -2.42
C ILE A 73 -15.94 -4.33 -3.52
N ASP A 74 -15.63 -3.36 -4.39
CA ASP A 74 -16.56 -2.96 -5.47
C ASP A 74 -16.71 -4.03 -6.55
N SER A 75 -15.72 -4.89 -6.73
CA SER A 75 -15.80 -5.97 -7.73
C SER A 75 -16.88 -7.00 -7.44
N ALA A 76 -17.33 -7.13 -6.18
CA ALA A 76 -18.21 -8.20 -5.71
C ALA A 76 -17.75 -9.61 -6.15
N SER A 77 -16.44 -9.81 -6.31
CA SER A 77 -15.86 -11.09 -6.71
C SER A 77 -15.65 -12.01 -5.51
N ASP A 78 -15.45 -13.30 -5.78
CA ASP A 78 -15.12 -14.31 -4.76
C ASP A 78 -13.64 -14.27 -4.32
N ALA A 79 -12.87 -13.28 -4.78
CA ALA A 79 -11.49 -13.10 -4.32
C ALA A 79 -11.47 -12.64 -2.86
N SER A 80 -10.51 -13.14 -2.09
CA SER A 80 -10.32 -12.80 -0.68
C SER A 80 -9.06 -11.98 -0.47
N GLU A 81 -9.13 -11.02 0.45
CA GLU A 81 -7.94 -10.29 0.88
C GLU A 81 -7.03 -11.20 1.71
N THR A 82 -5.74 -11.25 1.36
CA THR A 82 -4.76 -12.08 2.06
C THR A 82 -3.81 -11.22 2.91
N ALA A 83 -3.40 -10.05 2.42
CA ALA A 83 -2.52 -9.15 3.16
C ALA A 83 -2.61 -7.70 2.68
N GLU A 84 -2.43 -6.75 3.60
CA GLU A 84 -2.15 -5.35 3.27
C GLU A 84 -0.69 -5.17 2.83
N LEU A 85 -0.46 -4.37 1.79
CA LEU A 85 0.86 -4.09 1.24
C LEU A 85 1.40 -2.71 1.64
N GLY A 86 0.68 -1.95 2.46
CA GLY A 86 1.20 -0.73 3.09
C GLY A 86 1.57 0.41 2.12
N PHE A 87 0.98 0.46 0.93
CA PHE A 87 1.14 1.58 -0.01
C PHE A 87 -0.19 1.96 -0.67
N ALA A 88 -0.23 3.12 -1.33
CA ALA A 88 -1.44 3.68 -1.93
C ALA A 88 -2.61 3.82 -0.93
N GLY A 89 -2.28 4.28 0.29
CA GLY A 89 -3.27 4.55 1.33
C GLY A 89 -4.17 5.73 0.94
N SER A 90 -5.49 5.53 1.06
CA SER A 90 -6.49 6.55 0.75
C SER A 90 -7.74 6.38 1.62
N THR A 91 -8.63 7.37 1.58
CA THR A 91 -9.96 7.27 2.18
C THR A 91 -11.02 7.38 1.11
N PHE A 92 -12.09 6.60 1.20
CA PHE A 92 -13.26 6.73 0.35
C PHE A 92 -14.30 7.61 1.07
N ARG A 93 -14.78 8.66 0.40
CA ARG A 93 -15.57 9.73 1.05
C ARG A 93 -16.72 10.18 0.16
N PHE A 94 -17.79 10.67 0.80
CA PHE A 94 -18.80 11.49 0.13
C PHE A 94 -18.28 12.92 -0.05
N ALA A 95 -18.69 13.57 -1.12
CA ALA A 95 -18.49 15.00 -1.33
C ALA A 95 -19.64 15.64 -2.11
N GLY A 96 -19.92 16.92 -1.84
CA GLY A 96 -21.01 17.65 -2.47
C GLY A 96 -20.79 19.17 -2.41
N PRO A 97 -21.72 19.98 -2.94
CA PRO A 97 -21.61 21.44 -2.86
C PRO A 97 -21.44 21.92 -1.42
N VAL A 98 -20.56 22.91 -1.23
CA VAL A 98 -20.24 23.47 0.10
C VAL A 98 -21.51 23.85 0.87
N GLY A 99 -21.61 23.38 2.11
CA GLY A 99 -22.73 23.67 3.00
C GLY A 99 -24.08 23.03 2.63
N ARG A 100 -24.13 22.14 1.64
CA ARG A 100 -25.38 21.47 1.24
C ARG A 100 -25.68 20.20 2.05
N TYR A 101 -24.65 19.47 2.44
CA TYR A 101 -24.76 18.21 3.20
C TYR A 101 -23.81 18.26 4.38
N ALA A 102 -24.22 17.68 5.51
CA ALA A 102 -23.39 17.58 6.71
C ALA A 102 -23.27 16.12 7.15
N GLU A 103 -24.40 15.43 7.24
CA GLU A 103 -24.50 14.07 7.77
C GLU A 103 -24.90 13.08 6.67
N LEU A 104 -24.86 11.78 6.99
CA LEU A 104 -25.15 10.73 6.03
C LEU A 104 -26.64 10.72 5.64
N GLU A 105 -27.52 11.06 6.58
CA GLU A 105 -28.97 11.08 6.42
C GLU A 105 -29.44 12.12 5.39
N ASP A 106 -28.63 13.17 5.16
CA ASP A 106 -28.90 14.19 4.14
C ASP A 106 -28.87 13.61 2.72
N LEU A 107 -28.37 12.38 2.54
CA LEU A 107 -28.34 11.66 1.26
C LEU A 107 -29.64 10.91 0.93
N ALA A 108 -30.65 10.94 1.80
CA ALA A 108 -31.93 10.28 1.54
C ALA A 108 -32.59 10.83 0.25
N GLY A 109 -32.82 9.96 -0.73
CA GLY A 109 -33.38 10.30 -2.05
C GLY A 109 -32.44 11.08 -2.98
N VAL A 110 -31.19 11.31 -2.59
CA VAL A 110 -30.20 12.10 -3.35
C VAL A 110 -29.59 11.26 -4.47
N ARG A 111 -29.26 11.90 -5.61
CA ARG A 111 -28.49 11.25 -6.68
C ARG A 111 -27.00 11.32 -6.37
N ILE A 112 -26.36 10.17 -6.22
CA ILE A 112 -24.94 10.06 -5.89
C ILE A 112 -24.20 9.45 -7.08
N ALA A 113 -23.29 10.22 -7.68
CA ALA A 113 -22.40 9.70 -8.71
C ALA A 113 -21.17 9.01 -8.10
N THR A 114 -20.87 7.80 -8.59
CA THR A 114 -19.67 7.07 -8.16
C THR A 114 -19.21 6.10 -9.23
N SER A 115 -17.91 5.81 -9.22
CA SER A 115 -17.36 4.69 -9.99
C SER A 115 -17.38 3.37 -9.21
N TYR A 116 -17.90 3.37 -7.98
CA TYR A 116 -17.88 2.23 -7.06
C TYR A 116 -19.27 1.94 -6.47
N PRO A 117 -20.26 1.58 -7.32
CA PRO A 117 -21.66 1.45 -6.90
C PRO A 117 -21.89 0.33 -5.89
N VAL A 118 -21.12 -0.77 -5.94
CA VAL A 118 -21.28 -1.89 -4.99
C VAL A 118 -20.79 -1.46 -3.61
N LEU A 119 -19.61 -0.84 -3.55
CA LEU A 119 -19.02 -0.35 -2.32
C LEU A 119 -19.92 0.70 -1.64
N VAL A 120 -20.33 1.71 -2.40
CA VAL A 120 -21.16 2.81 -1.86
C VAL A 120 -22.55 2.33 -1.50
N GLY A 121 -23.16 1.48 -2.34
CA GLY A 121 -24.47 0.89 -2.05
C GLY A 121 -24.46 -0.05 -0.84
N GLY A 122 -23.35 -0.77 -0.62
CA GLY A 122 -23.11 -1.55 0.58
C GLY A 122 -23.14 -0.68 1.84
N PHE A 123 -22.34 0.39 1.83
CA PHE A 123 -22.23 1.33 2.94
C PHE A 123 -23.56 2.00 3.29
N LEU A 124 -24.27 2.52 2.28
CA LEU A 124 -25.57 3.18 2.48
C LEU A 124 -26.62 2.24 3.09
N ARG A 125 -26.66 0.98 2.62
CA ARG A 125 -27.59 -0.04 3.13
C ARG A 125 -27.31 -0.41 4.58
N GLU A 126 -26.04 -0.54 4.96
CA GLU A 126 -25.63 -0.80 6.35
C GLU A 126 -26.12 0.30 7.30
N HIS A 127 -26.21 1.53 6.82
CA HIS A 127 -26.66 2.70 7.57
C HIS A 127 -28.15 3.05 7.37
N GLY A 128 -28.90 2.23 6.62
CA GLY A 128 -30.33 2.46 6.40
C GLY A 128 -30.67 3.70 5.57
N VAL A 129 -29.75 4.18 4.72
CA VAL A 129 -29.96 5.35 3.86
C VAL A 129 -30.27 4.90 2.44
N GLU A 130 -31.42 5.32 1.91
CA GLU A 130 -31.80 5.06 0.52
C GLU A 130 -31.43 6.26 -0.38
N ALA A 131 -30.58 6.03 -1.37
CA ALA A 131 -30.16 7.06 -2.33
C ALA A 131 -30.10 6.48 -3.76
N GLN A 132 -30.16 7.34 -4.78
CA GLN A 132 -30.06 6.92 -6.18
C GLN A 132 -28.58 6.90 -6.62
N LEU A 133 -28.01 5.72 -6.77
CA LEU A 133 -26.64 5.57 -7.28
C LEU A 133 -26.58 5.70 -8.80
N ILE A 134 -25.68 6.56 -9.27
CA ILE A 134 -25.38 6.77 -10.68
C ILE A 134 -23.95 6.29 -10.94
N ARG A 135 -23.82 5.20 -11.68
CA ARG A 135 -22.51 4.66 -12.06
C ARG A 135 -21.88 5.53 -13.14
N LEU A 136 -20.63 5.93 -12.92
CA LEU A 136 -19.75 6.55 -13.93
C LEU A 136 -18.44 5.77 -14.03
N ASP A 137 -17.75 5.85 -15.15
CA ASP A 137 -16.47 5.14 -15.35
C ASP A 137 -15.23 5.98 -14.94
N GLY A 138 -15.46 7.19 -14.43
CA GLY A 138 -14.44 8.11 -13.93
C GLY A 138 -14.89 9.58 -13.99
N ALA A 139 -14.02 10.49 -13.56
CA ALA A 139 -14.25 11.95 -13.55
C ALA A 139 -15.58 12.36 -12.90
N VAL A 140 -15.87 11.78 -11.74
CA VAL A 140 -17.14 11.94 -11.04
C VAL A 140 -17.34 13.38 -10.54
N GLU A 141 -16.28 14.14 -10.36
CA GLU A 141 -16.30 15.52 -9.84
C GLU A 141 -17.09 16.46 -10.75
N SER A 142 -17.06 16.22 -12.07
CA SER A 142 -17.85 16.99 -13.04
C SER A 142 -19.34 16.63 -13.06
N ALA A 143 -19.74 15.49 -12.47
CA ALA A 143 -21.12 15.01 -12.51
C ALA A 143 -22.11 15.98 -11.86
N ILE A 144 -21.68 16.69 -10.80
CA ILE A 144 -22.51 17.69 -10.11
C ILE A 144 -22.71 18.91 -10.99
N GLN A 145 -21.62 19.46 -11.55
CA GLN A 145 -21.69 20.65 -12.41
C GLN A 145 -22.53 20.41 -13.67
N LEU A 146 -22.50 19.18 -14.21
CA LEU A 146 -23.27 18.78 -15.38
C LEU A 146 -24.72 18.39 -15.05
N GLY A 147 -25.13 18.42 -13.78
CA GLY A 147 -26.49 18.11 -13.34
C GLY A 147 -26.84 16.62 -13.35
N VAL A 148 -25.84 15.75 -13.51
CA VAL A 148 -26.01 14.28 -13.51
C VAL A 148 -26.30 13.77 -12.11
N ALA A 149 -25.63 14.32 -11.09
CA ALA A 149 -25.78 13.94 -9.69
C ALA A 149 -25.81 15.16 -8.77
N ASP A 150 -26.22 14.96 -7.53
CA ASP A 150 -26.32 16.01 -6.51
C ASP A 150 -25.21 15.89 -5.44
N ALA A 151 -24.61 14.71 -5.31
CA ALA A 151 -23.43 14.40 -4.51
C ALA A 151 -22.56 13.36 -5.26
N ILE A 152 -21.34 13.15 -4.79
CA ILE A 152 -20.43 12.11 -5.29
C ILE A 152 -19.88 11.27 -4.15
N ALA A 153 -19.40 10.08 -4.48
CA ALA A 153 -18.62 9.25 -3.57
C ALA A 153 -17.39 8.71 -4.32
N ASP A 154 -16.20 9.09 -3.85
CA ASP A 154 -14.94 8.74 -4.53
C ASP A 154 -13.75 8.61 -3.57
N VAL A 155 -12.63 8.15 -4.12
CA VAL A 155 -11.34 8.06 -3.46
C VAL A 155 -10.77 9.46 -3.20
N VAL A 156 -10.32 9.68 -1.97
CA VAL A 156 -9.73 10.92 -1.48
C VAL A 156 -8.42 10.64 -0.77
N GLU A 157 -7.34 11.18 -1.34
CA GLU A 157 -6.03 11.25 -0.69
C GLU A 157 -5.87 12.56 0.09
N THR A 158 -5.73 13.70 -0.61
CA THR A 158 -5.54 15.02 0.02
C THR A 158 -6.80 15.90 0.01
N GLY A 159 -7.83 15.52 -0.75
CA GLY A 159 -9.03 16.34 -0.97
C GLY A 159 -8.84 17.57 -1.86
N THR A 160 -7.65 17.76 -2.44
CA THR A 160 -7.34 18.95 -3.25
C THR A 160 -8.20 19.02 -4.52
N THR A 161 -8.43 17.89 -5.19
CA THR A 161 -9.27 17.81 -6.40
C THR A 161 -10.71 18.22 -6.11
N LEU A 162 -11.28 17.70 -5.02
CA LEU A 162 -12.63 18.05 -4.58
C LEU A 162 -12.77 19.55 -4.28
N ARG A 163 -11.82 20.13 -3.54
CA ARG A 163 -11.84 21.57 -3.23
C ARG A 163 -11.76 22.43 -4.49
N LYS A 164 -10.93 22.05 -5.48
CA LYS A 164 -10.84 22.76 -6.77
C LYS A 164 -12.15 22.68 -7.58
N ALA A 165 -12.91 21.61 -7.41
CA ALA A 165 -14.24 21.45 -7.99
C ALA A 165 -15.35 22.17 -7.19
N GLY A 166 -15.01 22.89 -6.11
CA GLY A 166 -15.99 23.55 -5.26
C GLY A 166 -16.80 22.59 -4.39
N LEU A 167 -16.25 21.41 -4.10
CA LEU A 167 -16.90 20.37 -3.30
C LEU A 167 -16.28 20.28 -1.90
N GLU A 168 -17.14 19.96 -0.94
CA GLU A 168 -16.81 19.71 0.46
C GLU A 168 -17.04 18.25 0.80
N ILE A 169 -16.12 17.68 1.58
CA ILE A 169 -16.22 16.32 2.12
C ILE A 169 -17.12 16.36 3.35
N PHE A 170 -18.08 15.45 3.44
CA PHE A 170 -19.00 15.35 4.56
C PHE A 170 -19.21 13.89 4.99
N GLY A 171 -19.90 13.70 6.12
CA GLY A 171 -20.23 12.38 6.65
C GLY A 171 -19.03 11.51 7.08
N PRO A 172 -19.30 10.25 7.47
CA PRO A 172 -18.29 9.28 7.90
C PRO A 172 -17.38 8.79 6.76
N VAL A 173 -16.21 8.27 7.12
CA VAL A 173 -15.31 7.64 6.13
C VAL A 173 -15.95 6.33 5.69
N ILE A 174 -16.17 6.18 4.38
CA ILE A 174 -16.80 4.98 3.81
C ILE A 174 -15.84 3.78 3.93
N LEU A 175 -14.58 4.01 3.56
CA LEU A 175 -13.53 2.99 3.59
C LEU A 175 -12.16 3.64 3.77
N ARG A 176 -11.26 3.00 4.53
CA ARG A 176 -9.82 3.25 4.44
C ARG A 176 -9.22 2.21 3.50
N SER A 177 -8.78 2.64 2.33
CA SER A 177 -8.27 1.77 1.28
C SER A 177 -6.74 1.78 1.28
N THR A 178 -6.16 0.68 0.81
CA THR A 178 -4.73 0.48 0.64
C THR A 178 -4.52 -0.57 -0.45
N ALA A 179 -3.30 -0.69 -0.96
CA ALA A 179 -2.93 -1.80 -1.82
C ALA A 179 -2.94 -3.11 -1.01
N VAL A 180 -3.52 -4.15 -1.60
CA VAL A 180 -3.69 -5.47 -0.98
C VAL A 180 -3.26 -6.58 -1.93
N LEU A 181 -2.74 -7.67 -1.34
CA LEU A 181 -2.64 -8.96 -2.01
C LEU A 181 -3.96 -9.71 -1.82
N ILE A 182 -4.51 -10.22 -2.92
CA ILE A 182 -5.74 -11.01 -2.94
C ILE A 182 -5.47 -12.41 -3.48
N SER A 183 -6.28 -13.38 -3.08
CA SER A 183 -6.19 -14.78 -3.51
C SER A 183 -7.55 -15.31 -3.94
N GLY A 184 -7.55 -16.23 -4.91
CA GLY A 184 -8.73 -17.00 -5.28
C GLY A 184 -9.08 -18.07 -4.24
N ALA A 185 -10.14 -18.83 -4.48
CA ALA A 185 -10.61 -19.86 -3.54
C ALA A 185 -9.65 -21.06 -3.39
N GLU A 186 -8.86 -21.36 -4.43
CA GLU A 186 -7.90 -22.48 -4.39
C GLU A 186 -6.53 -22.00 -3.90
N GLU A 187 -6.08 -22.54 -2.77
CA GLU A 187 -4.74 -22.25 -2.25
C GLU A 187 -3.65 -22.88 -3.14
N LYS A 188 -2.70 -22.05 -3.59
CA LYS A 188 -1.49 -22.51 -4.28
C LYS A 188 -0.27 -22.38 -3.38
N PRO A 189 0.61 -23.39 -3.26
CA PRO A 189 1.85 -23.30 -2.47
C PRO A 189 2.75 -22.10 -2.85
N GLY A 190 2.73 -21.69 -4.12
CA GLY A 190 3.46 -20.52 -4.61
C GLY A 190 2.99 -19.21 -3.96
N ALA A 191 1.71 -19.09 -3.60
CA ALA A 191 1.13 -17.88 -3.02
C ALA A 191 1.75 -17.56 -1.64
N ALA A 192 1.89 -18.56 -0.77
CA ALA A 192 2.54 -18.39 0.53
C ALA A 192 4.02 -17.98 0.41
N THR A 193 4.70 -18.43 -0.65
CA THR A 193 6.08 -18.00 -0.94
C THR A 193 6.12 -16.56 -1.46
N LEU A 194 5.19 -16.18 -2.34
CA LEU A 194 5.04 -14.80 -2.78
C LEU A 194 4.79 -13.86 -1.60
N LEU A 195 3.80 -14.18 -0.76
CA LEU A 195 3.44 -13.39 0.41
C LEU A 195 4.64 -13.16 1.34
N ARG A 196 5.35 -14.23 1.76
CA ARG A 196 6.56 -14.09 2.60
C ARG A 196 7.64 -13.21 1.97
N ARG A 197 7.81 -13.25 0.65
CA ARG A 197 8.81 -12.40 -0.01
C ARG A 197 8.35 -10.93 -0.01
N LEU A 198 7.07 -10.67 -0.28
CA LEU A 198 6.50 -9.33 -0.20
C LEU A 198 6.54 -8.78 1.23
N GLU A 199 6.20 -9.58 2.24
CA GLU A 199 6.33 -9.21 3.66
C GLU A 199 7.78 -8.81 3.99
N GLY A 200 8.75 -9.55 3.46
CA GLY A 200 10.16 -9.20 3.67
C GLY A 200 10.54 -7.85 3.07
N VAL A 201 9.96 -7.48 1.92
CA VAL A 201 10.09 -6.14 1.33
C VAL A 201 9.41 -5.08 2.22
N LEU A 202 8.23 -5.38 2.78
CA LEU A 202 7.51 -4.46 3.68
C LEU A 202 8.28 -4.19 4.98
N VAL A 203 8.94 -5.21 5.52
CA VAL A 203 9.85 -5.03 6.66
C VAL A 203 11.01 -4.14 6.23
N ALA A 204 11.69 -4.47 5.13
CA ALA A 204 12.83 -3.69 4.66
C ALA A 204 12.52 -2.21 4.38
N ARG A 205 11.30 -1.89 3.94
CA ARG A 205 10.86 -0.50 3.75
C ARG A 205 10.70 0.27 5.06
N ARG A 206 10.38 -0.40 6.17
CA ARG A 206 10.20 0.21 7.51
C ARG A 206 11.50 0.46 8.26
N TYR A 207 12.61 -0.14 7.80
CA TYR A 207 13.89 -0.07 8.49
C TYR A 207 15.02 0.36 7.55
N VAL A 208 16.15 0.69 8.16
CA VAL A 208 17.45 0.90 7.51
C VAL A 208 18.53 0.17 8.31
N LEU A 209 19.64 -0.17 7.66
CA LEU A 209 20.84 -0.58 8.37
C LEU A 209 21.64 0.67 8.76
N MET A 210 21.95 0.77 10.04
CA MET A 210 22.82 1.78 10.61
C MET A 210 24.16 1.12 10.94
N ASP A 211 25.24 1.68 10.39
CA ASP A 211 26.62 1.28 10.69
C ASP A 211 27.34 2.48 11.30
N TYR A 212 28.09 2.28 12.38
CA TYR A 212 28.87 3.36 12.99
C TYR A 212 30.07 2.85 13.77
N ASP A 213 31.10 3.68 13.89
CA ASP A 213 32.25 3.42 14.74
C ASP A 213 32.05 4.09 16.10
N VAL A 214 32.40 3.41 17.20
CA VAL A 214 32.29 3.95 18.56
C VAL A 214 33.49 3.51 19.42
N PRO A 215 33.99 4.36 20.33
CA PRO A 215 34.97 3.92 21.33
C PRO A 215 34.40 2.79 22.19
N LEU A 216 35.23 1.79 22.50
CA LEU A 216 34.82 0.59 23.23
C LEU A 216 34.21 0.93 24.60
N GLU A 217 34.71 1.97 25.28
CA GLU A 217 34.21 2.42 26.58
C GLU A 217 32.79 3.04 26.51
N LEU A 218 32.33 3.43 25.31
CA LEU A 218 31.01 4.04 25.07
C LEU A 218 30.03 3.06 24.40
N LEU A 219 30.43 1.80 24.21
CA LEU A 219 29.67 0.79 23.50
C LEU A 219 28.27 0.54 24.11
N ASP A 220 28.19 0.43 25.45
CA ASP A 220 26.93 0.17 26.14
C ASP A 220 25.91 1.31 25.93
N ALA A 221 26.39 2.56 25.98
CA ALA A 221 25.54 3.72 25.73
C ALA A 221 25.05 3.77 24.27
N ALA A 222 25.91 3.44 23.31
CA ALA A 222 25.54 3.44 21.89
C ALA A 222 24.58 2.29 21.52
N THR A 223 24.79 1.10 22.08
CA THR A 223 23.92 -0.06 21.84
C THR A 223 22.56 0.06 22.51
N ALA A 224 22.45 0.82 23.61
CA ALA A 224 21.15 1.21 24.17
C ALA A 224 20.34 2.12 23.24
N ILE A 225 21.00 2.90 22.37
CA ILE A 225 20.34 3.72 21.33
C ILE A 225 19.90 2.85 20.15
N THR A 226 20.73 1.87 19.76
CA THR A 226 20.47 0.99 18.61
C THR A 226 20.44 -0.49 18.98
N PRO A 227 19.43 -0.94 19.75
CA PRO A 227 19.38 -2.32 20.25
C PRO A 227 19.21 -3.39 19.15
N GLY A 228 18.84 -2.98 17.93
CA GLY A 228 18.58 -3.88 16.82
C GLY A 228 17.26 -4.65 16.98
N ILE A 229 17.06 -5.67 16.15
CA ILE A 229 15.92 -6.59 16.27
C ILE A 229 16.20 -7.68 17.30
N GLU A 230 17.34 -8.37 17.15
CA GLU A 230 17.80 -9.40 18.09
C GLU A 230 18.88 -8.83 19.02
N SER A 231 19.94 -8.27 18.43
CA SER A 231 21.08 -7.67 19.10
C SER A 231 21.93 -6.91 18.07
N PRO A 232 22.61 -5.81 18.42
CA PRO A 232 23.54 -5.15 17.50
C PRO A 232 24.74 -6.07 17.19
N THR A 233 25.19 -6.05 15.94
CA THR A 233 26.45 -6.72 15.57
C THR A 233 27.62 -5.84 15.95
N ILE A 234 28.60 -6.36 16.69
CA ILE A 234 29.77 -5.62 17.15
C ILE A 234 31.02 -6.28 16.56
N SER A 235 31.84 -5.50 15.86
CA SER A 235 33.09 -5.97 15.23
C SER A 235 34.27 -5.11 15.69
N PRO A 236 35.39 -5.69 16.15
CA PRO A 236 36.56 -4.93 16.53
C PRO A 236 37.19 -4.24 15.32
N LEU A 237 37.70 -3.02 15.51
CA LEU A 237 38.49 -2.32 14.50
C LEU A 237 39.98 -2.60 14.66
N GLN A 238 40.78 -2.09 13.72
CA GLN A 238 42.25 -2.14 13.80
C GLN A 238 42.78 -1.39 15.02
N ASP A 239 42.15 -0.27 15.38
CA ASP A 239 42.38 0.39 16.66
C ASP A 239 41.60 -0.35 17.74
N PRO A 240 42.27 -0.98 18.73
CA PRO A 240 41.61 -1.77 19.77
C PRO A 240 40.74 -0.92 20.71
N ALA A 241 40.87 0.41 20.69
CA ALA A 241 40.00 1.30 21.44
C ALA A 241 38.63 1.51 20.76
N TRP A 242 38.42 0.98 19.55
CA TRP A 242 37.20 1.21 18.75
C TRP A 242 36.56 -0.09 18.27
N VAL A 243 35.24 -0.02 18.08
CA VAL A 243 34.44 -1.07 17.47
C VAL A 243 33.50 -0.47 16.44
N ALA A 244 33.21 -1.24 15.38
CA ALA A 244 32.11 -0.97 14.48
C ALA A 244 30.85 -1.67 14.98
N VAL A 245 29.74 -0.96 14.98
CA VAL A 245 28.42 -1.48 15.33
C VAL A 245 27.51 -1.41 14.11
N ARG A 246 26.80 -2.52 13.83
CA ARG A 246 25.73 -2.57 12.84
C ARG A 246 24.42 -2.95 13.50
N SER A 247 23.39 -2.15 13.25
CA SER A 247 22.07 -2.35 13.84
C SER A 247 20.96 -1.93 12.86
N MET A 248 19.84 -2.64 12.89
CA MET A 248 18.67 -2.27 12.11
C MET A 248 17.80 -1.31 12.93
N VAL A 249 17.47 -0.15 12.36
CA VAL A 249 16.71 0.90 13.05
C VAL A 249 15.48 1.34 12.25
N PRO A 250 14.39 1.79 12.91
CA PRO A 250 13.22 2.32 12.22
C PRO A 250 13.60 3.47 11.30
N ARG A 251 13.06 3.46 10.08
CA ARG A 251 13.38 4.47 9.05
C ARG A 251 13.00 5.88 9.51
N ASP A 252 11.87 6.03 10.19
CA ASP A 252 11.35 7.34 10.59
C ASP A 252 12.19 7.99 11.71
N ASP A 253 12.91 7.18 12.49
CA ASP A 253 13.77 7.63 13.60
C ASP A 253 15.24 7.82 13.19
N THR A 254 15.58 7.57 11.91
CA THR A 254 16.96 7.50 11.42
C THR A 254 17.79 8.71 11.87
N ASN A 255 17.30 9.93 11.59
CA ASN A 255 18.08 11.14 11.85
C ASN A 255 18.23 11.41 13.35
N GLN A 256 17.17 11.21 14.14
CA GLN A 256 17.21 11.37 15.59
C GLN A 256 18.17 10.37 16.24
N ILE A 257 18.23 9.14 15.72
CA ILE A 257 19.19 8.13 16.17
C ILE A 257 20.62 8.55 15.81
N MET A 258 20.85 9.07 14.60
CA MET A 258 22.18 9.56 14.19
C MET A 258 22.67 10.69 15.10
N ASP A 259 21.82 11.66 15.43
CA ASP A 259 22.16 12.76 16.32
C ASP A 259 22.57 12.25 17.72
N ARG A 260 21.76 11.36 18.30
CA ARG A 260 22.03 10.75 19.62
C ARG A 260 23.33 9.92 19.63
N LEU A 261 23.58 9.16 18.56
CA LEU A 261 24.82 8.40 18.41
C LEU A 261 26.03 9.34 18.34
N HIS A 262 25.92 10.43 17.58
CA HIS A 262 26.99 11.42 17.46
C HIS A 262 27.32 12.09 18.80
N GLU A 263 26.28 12.46 19.56
CA GLU A 263 26.39 13.04 20.90
C GLU A 263 27.08 12.10 21.90
N VAL A 264 26.76 10.80 21.84
CA VAL A 264 27.43 9.79 22.68
C VAL A 264 28.91 9.63 22.33
N GLY A 265 29.31 9.92 21.09
CA GLY A 265 30.70 9.84 20.64
C GLY A 265 30.92 8.96 19.41
N ALA A 266 29.86 8.42 18.81
CA ALA A 266 29.97 7.64 17.58
C ALA A 266 30.42 8.50 16.40
N ARG A 267 31.17 7.89 15.48
CA ARG A 267 31.73 8.52 14.27
C ARG A 267 31.45 7.63 13.06
N ALA A 268 31.65 8.19 11.87
CA ALA A 268 31.38 7.51 10.61
C ALA A 268 30.00 6.82 10.59
N ILE A 269 28.95 7.54 10.99
CA ILE A 269 27.59 7.01 11.07
C ILE A 269 27.01 6.96 9.65
N LEU A 270 26.76 5.76 9.16
CA LEU A 270 26.30 5.45 7.81
C LEU A 270 24.93 4.80 7.85
N VAL A 271 24.11 5.13 6.85
CA VAL A 271 22.78 4.55 6.66
C VAL A 271 22.72 3.88 5.31
N SER A 272 22.37 2.59 5.30
CA SER A 272 22.19 1.81 4.08
C SER A 272 20.74 1.35 3.92
N PRO A 273 20.14 1.48 2.72
CA PRO A 273 18.85 0.88 2.44
C PRO A 273 18.96 -0.64 2.42
N ILE A 274 17.87 -1.31 2.77
CA ILE A 274 17.69 -2.75 2.65
C ILE A 274 16.54 -3.03 1.69
N HIS A 275 16.66 -4.07 0.86
CA HIS A 275 15.65 -4.43 -0.14
C HIS A 275 14.64 -5.47 0.38
N ALA A 276 15.08 -6.40 1.24
CA ALA A 276 14.21 -7.38 1.89
C ALA A 276 14.84 -7.85 3.21
N ALA A 277 14.01 -8.10 4.22
CA ALA A 277 14.42 -8.64 5.51
C ALA A 277 13.35 -9.62 6.04
N ARG A 278 13.76 -10.80 6.51
CA ARG A 278 12.85 -11.77 7.16
C ARG A 278 13.14 -11.75 8.65
N ILE A 279 12.12 -11.43 9.42
CA ILE A 279 12.15 -11.36 10.88
C ILE A 279 11.04 -12.24 11.44
#